data_AF-A0AAP9NB67-F1
#
_entry.id   AF-A0AAP9NB67-F1
#
_cell.length_a   1.000
_cell.length_b   1.000
_cell.length_c   1.000
_cell.angle_alpha   90.00
_cell.angle_beta   90.00
_cell.angle_gamma   90.00
#
_symmetry.space_group_name_H-M   'P 1'
#
loop_
_entity.id
_entity.type
_entity.pdbx_description
1 polymer ?
#
loop_
_entity_poly.entity_id
_entity_poly.type
_entity_poly.pdbx_seq_one_letter_code
_entity_poly.pdbx_strand_id
1 'polypeptide(L)' 'MSRRRQLEHEVSLAQERIKKAPKDTPREILKIWEQELVDLEVELNNLVDDEEDNND' A
#
# COMPACT_ATOMS: atom_id res chain seq x y z
N MET A 1 10.34 -2.84 15.16
CA MET A 1 9.71 -2.08 14.05
C MET A 1 8.22 -2.33 14.16
N SER A 2 7.39 -1.28 14.27
CA SER A 2 5.93 -1.48 14.31
C SER A 2 5.43 -1.96 12.93
N ARG A 3 4.42 -2.82 12.91
CA ARG A 3 3.77 -3.33 11.69
C ARG A 3 3.33 -2.18 10.79
N ARG A 4 2.80 -1.10 11.38
CA ARG A 4 2.43 0.14 10.70
C ARG A 4 3.57 0.74 9.89
N ARG A 5 4.76 0.89 10.48
CA ARG A 5 5.93 1.47 9.80
C ARG A 5 6.44 0.59 8.66
N GLN A 6 6.23 -0.73 8.75
CA GLN A 6 6.55 -1.64 7.66
C GLN A 6 5.58 -1.43 6.49
N LEU A 7 4.28 -1.35 6.76
CA LEU A 7 3.27 -1.10 5.74
C LEU A 7 3.41 0.29 5.10
N GLU A 8 3.68 1.35 5.87
CA GLU A 8 3.98 2.68 5.32
C GLU A 8 5.17 2.64 4.35
N HIS A 9 6.19 1.84 4.65
CA HIS A 9 7.33 1.64 3.76
C HIS A 9 6.95 0.86 2.49
N GLU A 10 6.20 -0.22 2.63
CA GLU A 10 5.73 -1.05 1.51
C GLU A 10 4.81 -0.26 0.56
N VAL A 11 3.86 0.52 1.11
CA VAL A 11 3.01 1.46 0.35
C VAL A 11 3.88 2.44 -0.44
N SER A 12 4.88 3.03 0.20
CA SER A 12 5.78 3.98 -0.47
C SER A 12 6.55 3.34 -1.64
N LEU A 13 7.03 2.10 -1.47
CA LEU A 13 7.71 1.35 -2.52
C LEU A 13 6.76 0.98 -3.67
N ALA A 14 5.54 0.55 -3.36
CA ALA A 14 4.52 0.21 -4.35
C ALA A 14 4.11 1.44 -5.19
N GLN A 15 3.89 2.58 -4.55
CA GLN A 15 3.62 3.86 -5.22
C GLN A 15 4.79 4.27 -6.13
N GLU A 16 6.02 4.13 -5.66
CA GLU A 16 7.21 4.45 -6.46
C GLU A 16 7.36 3.52 -7.67
N ARG A 17 7.06 2.23 -7.50
CA ARG A 17 7.07 1.23 -8.57
C ARG A 17 6.08 1.58 -9.68
N ILE A 18 4.84 1.95 -9.33
CA ILE A 18 3.82 2.36 -10.31
C ILE A 18 4.24 3.66 -11.00
N LYS A 19 4.74 4.64 -10.23
CA LYS A 19 5.17 5.94 -10.77
C LYS A 19 6.36 5.82 -11.73
N LYS A 20 7.29 4.90 -11.46
CA LYS A 20 8.47 4.63 -12.29
C LYS A 20 8.24 3.54 -13.34
N ALA A 21 7.01 3.04 -13.46
CA ALA A 21 6.69 2.00 -14.42
C ALA A 21 7.04 2.46 -15.84
N PRO A 22 7.80 1.65 -16.61
CA PRO A 22 8.08 1.92 -18.02
C PRO A 22 6.78 2.10 -18.82
N LYS A 23 6.79 2.94 -19.86
CA LYS A 23 5.58 3.22 -20.68
C LYS A 23 5.09 2.00 -21.47
N ASP A 24 5.95 1.04 -21.70
CA ASP A 24 5.70 -0.24 -22.33
C ASP A 24 5.18 -1.30 -21.35
N THR A 25 5.07 -0.98 -20.05
CA THR A 25 4.48 -1.88 -19.06
C THR A 25 3.06 -2.25 -19.48
N PRO A 26 2.74 -3.55 -19.64
CA PRO A 26 1.40 -3.97 -20.01
C PRO A 26 0.36 -3.47 -19.01
N ARG A 27 -0.79 -3.03 -19.51
CA ARG A 27 -1.86 -2.48 -18.66
C ARG A 27 -2.36 -3.48 -17.61
N GLU A 28 -2.30 -4.76 -17.90
CA GLU A 28 -2.65 -5.83 -16.94
C GLU A 28 -1.68 -5.88 -15.76
N ILE A 29 -0.38 -5.70 -16.01
CA ILE A 29 0.63 -5.63 -14.96
C ILE A 29 0.45 -4.36 -14.10
N LEU A 30 0.16 -3.22 -14.73
CA LEU A 30 -0.16 -1.98 -13.99
C LEU A 30 -1.36 -2.17 -13.06
N LYS A 31 -2.42 -2.82 -13.54
CA LYS A 31 -3.60 -3.12 -12.72
C LYS A 31 -3.28 -4.00 -11.51
N ILE A 32 -2.40 -4.99 -11.68
CA ILE A 32 -1.96 -5.85 -10.57
C ILE A 32 -1.23 -5.00 -9.52
N TRP A 33 -0.31 -4.12 -9.94
CA TRP A 33 0.42 -3.27 -8.99
C TRP A 33 -0.48 -2.24 -8.32
N GLU A 34 -1.44 -1.67 -9.05
CA GLU A 34 -2.46 -0.77 -8.50
C GLU A 34 -3.32 -1.50 -7.46
N GLN A 35 -3.71 -2.76 -7.71
CA GLN A 35 -4.45 -3.56 -6.74
C GLN A 35 -3.60 -3.88 -5.50
N GLU A 36 -2.35 -4.28 -5.68
CA GLU A 36 -1.40 -4.50 -4.57
C GLU A 36 -1.27 -3.25 -3.70
N LEU A 37 -1.18 -2.06 -4.31
CA LEU A 37 -1.14 -0.80 -3.58
C LEU A 37 -2.42 -0.55 -2.78
N VAL A 38 -3.59 -0.77 -3.39
CA VAL A 38 -4.89 -0.60 -2.72
C VAL A 38 -5.00 -1.54 -1.52
N ASP A 39 -4.60 -2.81 -1.67
CA ASP A 39 -4.65 -3.80 -0.59
C ASP A 39 -3.75 -3.37 0.60
N LEU A 40 -2.55 -2.86 0.32
CA LEU A 40 -1.63 -2.34 1.34
C LEU A 40 -2.17 -1.08 2.03
N GLU A 41 -2.78 -0.15 1.29
CA GLU A 41 -3.40 1.05 1.86
C GLU A 41 -4.61 0.69 2.73
N VAL A 42 -5.41 -0.30 2.34
CA VAL A 42 -6.52 -0.82 3.14
C VAL A 42 -6.01 -1.46 4.43
N GLU A 43 -4.98 -2.32 4.36
CA GLU A 43 -4.39 -2.92 5.56
C GLU A 43 -3.82 -1.84 6.50
N LEU A 44 -3.12 -0.84 5.95
CA LEU A 44 -2.60 0.27 6.73
C LEU A 44 -3.71 1.08 7.40
N ASN A 45 -4.80 1.35 6.69
CA ASN A 45 -5.96 2.09 7.22
C ASN A 45 -6.66 1.30 8.35
N ASN A 46 -6.87 0.00 8.17
CA ASN A 46 -7.49 -0.84 9.19
C ASN A 46 -6.63 -0.91 10.48
N LEU A 47 -5.30 -0.86 10.36
CA LEU A 47 -4.42 -0.79 11.53
C LEU A 47 -4.45 0.58 12.24
N VAL A 48 -4.87 1.64 11.56
CA VAL A 48 -5.16 2.93 12.22
C VAL A 48 -6.42 2.81 13.05
N ASP A 49 -7.46 2.20 12.48
CA ASP A 49 -8.75 2.03 13.14
C ASP A 49 -8.64 1.11 14.38
N ASP A 50 -7.84 0.03 14.31
CA ASP A 50 -7.60 -0.87 15.46
C ASP A 50 -6.78 -0.21 16.60
N GLU A 51 -5.98 0.83 16.32
CA GLU A 51 -5.27 1.60 17.35
C GLU A 51 -6.14 2.73 17.95
N GLU A 52 -7.17 3.21 17.24
CA GLU A 52 -8.10 4.23 17.72
C GLU A 52 -9.28 3.66 18.54
N ASP A 53 -9.61 2.37 18.42
CA ASP A 53 -10.73 1.72 19.14
C ASP A 53 -10.37 1.27 20.59
N ASN A 54 -9.20 1.68 21.11
CA ASN A 54 -8.78 1.43 22.51
C ASN A 54 -9.04 2.63 23.44
N ASN A 55 -10.09 3.41 23.18
CA ASN A 55 -10.51 4.53 24.02
C ASN A 55 -11.98 4.38 24.46
N ASP A 56 -12.27 3.30 25.20
CA ASP A 56 -13.48 3.12 26.02
C ASP A 56 -13.10 2.87 27.49
#